data_AF-A0A2M6ZL49-F1
#
_entry.id   AF-A0A2M6ZL49-F1
#
_cell.length_a   1.000
_cell.length_b   1.000
_cell.length_c   1.000
_cell.angle_alpha   90.00
_cell.angle_beta   90.00
_cell.angle_gamma   90.00
#
_symmetry.space_group_name_H-M   'P 1'
#
loop_
_entity.id
_entity.type
_entity.pdbx_description
1 polymer ?
#
loop_
_entity_poly.entity_id
_entity_poly.type
_entity_poly.pdbx_seq_one_letter_code
_entity_poly.pdbx_strand_id
1 'polypeptide(L)'
;MLPISFAKPSVIFRRPVQRKARKAFHLWRQDPGNPLLHYKQVHRIKPVYSIRIGLGWRAVGIKAENHLIWFWVGSHGHYDKLIKQL
;
A
#
# COMPACT_ATOMS: atom_id res chain seq x y z
N MET A 1 -15.49 2.60 -13.47
CA MET A 1 -15.04 2.15 -12.12
C MET A 1 -13.92 1.14 -12.33
N LEU A 2 -12.67 1.60 -12.46
CA LEU A 2 -11.55 0.72 -12.82
C LEU A 2 -11.33 -0.34 -11.72
N PRO A 3 -11.19 -1.63 -12.07
CA PRO A 3 -10.85 -2.67 -11.12
C PRO A 3 -9.47 -2.38 -10.53
N ILE A 4 -9.35 -2.64 -9.23
CA ILE A 4 -8.14 -2.44 -8.46
C ILE A 4 -7.11 -3.47 -8.95
N SER A 5 -6.20 -3.07 -9.84
CA SER A 5 -5.10 -3.93 -10.27
C SER A 5 -4.01 -3.94 -9.20
N PHE A 6 -4.23 -4.70 -8.12
CA PHE A 6 -3.09 -5.29 -7.42
C PHE A 6 -2.49 -6.31 -8.39
N ALA A 7 -1.21 -6.15 -8.76
CA ALA A 7 -0.50 -7.21 -9.45
C ALA A 7 -0.50 -8.43 -8.51
N LYS A 8 -1.36 -9.43 -8.78
CA LYS A 8 -1.61 -10.66 -8.01
C LYS A 8 -1.31 -10.54 -6.50
N PRO A 9 -2.29 -10.16 -5.65
CA PRO A 9 -2.09 -10.24 -4.22
C PRO A 9 -1.96 -11.72 -3.86
N SER A 10 -0.76 -12.15 -3.48
CA SER A 10 -0.47 -13.48 -2.93
C SER A 10 -1.13 -13.71 -1.55
N VAL A 11 -2.03 -12.82 -1.13
CA VAL A 11 -2.68 -12.81 0.18
C VAL A 11 -4.20 -12.74 -0.02
N ILE A 12 -4.89 -13.82 0.36
CA ILE A 12 -6.35 -13.81 0.49
C ILE A 12 -6.73 -12.93 1.68
N PHE A 13 -7.26 -11.75 1.40
CA PHE A 13 -7.76 -10.87 2.46
C PHE A 13 -9.09 -11.34 3.01
N ARG A 14 -9.17 -11.51 4.34
CA ARG A 14 -10.46 -11.59 5.03
C ARG A 14 -11.24 -10.29 4.80
N ARG A 15 -12.58 -10.36 4.68
CA ARG A 15 -13.47 -9.21 4.37
C ARG A 15 -13.18 -7.93 5.17
N PRO A 16 -12.84 -7.97 6.48
CA PRO A 16 -12.52 -6.74 7.23
C PRO A 16 -11.28 -6.00 6.71
N VAL A 17 -10.26 -6.73 6.25
CA VAL A 17 -9.03 -6.14 5.71
C VAL A 17 -9.29 -5.54 4.33
N GLN A 18 -10.09 -6.20 3.49
CA GLN A 18 -10.50 -5.65 2.19
C GLN A 18 -11.20 -4.30 2.36
N ARG A 19 -12.10 -4.17 3.34
CA ARG A 19 -12.78 -2.90 3.65
C ARG A 19 -11.79 -1.81 4.07
N LYS A 20 -10.84 -2.14 4.96
CA LYS A 20 -9.79 -1.19 5.39
C LYS A 20 -8.90 -0.77 4.22
N ALA A 21 -8.53 -1.71 3.36
CA ALA A 21 -7.73 -1.42 2.16
C ALA A 21 -8.47 -0.48 1.21
N ARG A 22 -9.75 -0.73 0.94
CA ARG A 22 -10.59 0.18 0.12
C ARG A 22 -10.69 1.58 0.72
N LYS A 23 -10.89 1.69 2.04
CA LYS A 23 -10.94 2.98 2.74
C LYS A 23 -9.62 3.74 2.63
N ALA A 24 -8.49 3.07 2.91
CA ALA A 24 -7.16 3.67 2.80
C ALA A 24 -6.87 4.13 1.36
N PHE A 25 -7.25 3.34 0.36
CA PHE A 25 -7.08 3.72 -1.04
C PHE A 25 -7.97 4.90 -1.46
N HIS A 26 -9.22 4.94 -1.00
CA HIS A 26 -10.12 6.07 -1.25
C HIS A 26 -9.55 7.36 -0.64
N LEU A 27 -9.11 7.28 0.62
CA LEU A 27 -8.46 8.39 1.30
C LEU A 27 -7.19 8.84 0.57
N TRP A 28 -6.34 7.90 0.14
CA TRP A 28 -5.13 8.21 -0.62
C TRP A 28 -5.42 8.91 -1.94
N ARG A 29 -6.49 8.54 -2.66
CA ARG A 29 -6.84 9.25 -3.90
C ARG A 29 -7.35 10.66 -3.67
N GLN A 30 -7.97 10.93 -2.52
CA GLN A 30 -8.50 12.25 -2.18
C GLN A 30 -7.41 13.16 -1.60
N ASP A 31 -6.61 12.60 -0.68
CA ASP A 31 -5.58 13.29 0.05
C ASP A 31 -4.39 12.33 0.28
N PRO A 32 -3.44 12.26 -0.67
CA PRO A 32 -2.22 11.47 -0.49
C PRO A 32 -1.37 11.94 0.69
N GLY A 33 -1.50 13.21 1.11
CA GLY A 33 -0.78 13.81 2.22
C GLY A 33 -1.35 13.46 3.59
N ASN A 34 -2.46 12.72 3.64
CA ASN A 34 -3.14 12.44 4.89
C ASN A 34 -2.25 11.70 5.90
N PRO A 35 -2.05 12.23 7.13
CA PRO A 35 -1.19 11.60 8.13
C PRO A 35 -1.59 10.17 8.49
N LEU A 36 -2.88 9.82 8.41
CA LEU A 36 -3.38 8.47 8.74
C LEU A 36 -2.88 7.40 7.77
N LEU A 37 -2.52 7.79 6.54
CA LEU A 37 -1.96 6.88 5.55
C LEU A 37 -0.50 6.58 5.84
N HIS A 38 0.21 7.43 6.61
CA HIS A 38 1.66 7.35 6.76
C HIS A 38 2.35 7.16 5.39
N TYR A 39 1.87 7.88 4.38
CA TYR A 39 2.36 7.75 3.01
C TYR A 39 3.80 8.23 2.95
N LYS A 40 4.72 7.33 2.57
CA LYS A 40 6.16 7.67 2.52
C LYS A 40 6.93 6.81 1.54
N GLN A 41 8.04 7.35 1.06
CA GLN A 41 9.03 6.58 0.30
C GLN A 41 9.78 5.64 1.25
N VAL A 42 9.94 4.38 0.84
CA VAL A 42 10.53 3.31 1.67
C VAL A 42 11.78 2.68 1.06
N HIS A 43 12.15 3.11 -0.16
CA HIS A 43 13.39 2.72 -0.82
C HIS A 43 14.25 3.97 -1.07
N ARG A 44 15.57 3.86 -0.93
CA ARG A 44 16.51 5.00 -1.00
C ARG A 44 16.56 5.66 -2.39
N ILE A 45 16.65 4.86 -3.45
CA ILE A 45 16.82 5.35 -4.83
C ILE A 45 15.52 5.22 -5.67
N LYS A 46 14.91 4.04 -5.68
CA LYS A 46 13.70 3.75 -6.47
C LYS A 46 12.47 4.43 -5.85
N PRO A 47 11.48 4.83 -6.68
CA PRO A 47 10.26 5.49 -6.23
C PRO A 47 9.26 4.50 -5.62
N VAL A 48 9.69 3.75 -4.59
CA VAL A 48 8.86 2.78 -3.87
C VAL A 48 8.27 3.43 -2.63
N TYR A 49 6.95 3.37 -2.52
CA TYR A 49 6.18 4.01 -1.45
C TYR A 49 5.36 3.00 -0.68
N SER A 50 5.07 3.33 0.58
CA SER A 50 4.18 2.56 1.44
C SER A 50 3.02 3.41 1.92
N ILE A 51 1.85 2.77 2.12
CA ILE A 51 0.73 3.30 2.92
C ILE A 51 0.30 2.32 3.99
N ARG A 52 -0.30 2.86 5.05
CA ARG A 52 -0.89 2.16 6.16
C ARG A 52 -2.33 1.75 5.85
N ILE A 53 -2.67 0.49 6.14
CA ILE A 53 -4.02 -0.05 6.04
C ILE A 53 -4.49 -0.45 7.45
N GLY A 54 -5.00 0.53 8.18
CA GLY A 54 -5.31 0.37 9.61
C GLY A 54 -4.07 0.01 10.44
N LEU A 55 -4.25 -0.62 11.60
CA LEU A 55 -3.14 -0.84 12.53
C LEU A 55 -2.16 -1.94 12.09
N GLY A 56 -2.64 -3.00 11.44
CA GLY A 56 -1.87 -4.24 11.26
C GLY A 56 -1.36 -4.52 9.84
N TRP A 57 -1.71 -3.70 8.85
CA TRP A 57 -1.43 -3.97 7.43
C TRP A 57 -0.79 -2.77 6.75
N ARG A 58 0.00 -3.04 5.72
CA ARG A 58 0.61 -2.04 4.83
C ARG A 58 0.52 -2.48 3.38
N ALA A 59 0.43 -1.52 2.47
CA ALA A 59 0.61 -1.73 1.04
C ALA A 59 1.88 -1.03 0.58
N VAL A 60 2.57 -1.63 -0.39
CA VAL A 60 3.78 -1.09 -1.02
C VAL A 60 3.55 -1.03 -2.52
N GLY A 61 3.96 0.09 -3.13
CA GLY A 61 3.76 0.37 -4.53
C GLY A 61 4.91 1.15 -5.12
N ILE A 62 4.99 1.17 -6.45
CA ILE A 62 5.98 1.93 -7.20
C ILE A 62 5.28 3.09 -7.92
N LYS A 63 5.82 4.31 -7.77
CA LYS A 63 5.34 5.49 -8.46
C LYS A 63 6.01 5.55 -9.83
N ALA A 64 5.23 5.55 -10.88
CA ALA A 64 5.66 5.68 -12.27
C ALA A 64 4.93 6.86 -12.88
N GLU A 65 5.65 7.93 -13.23
CA GLU A 65 5.12 9.18 -13.80
C GLU A 65 3.86 9.67 -13.07
N ASN A 66 2.68 9.35 -13.59
CA ASN A 66 1.38 9.78 -13.08
C ASN A 66 0.58 8.70 -12.33
N HIS A 67 1.13 7.50 -12.17
CA HIS A 67 0.47 6.35 -11.58
C HIS A 67 1.24 5.78 -10.39
N LEU A 68 0.50 5.24 -9.43
CA LEU A 68 1.07 4.47 -8.33
C LEU A 68 0.54 3.04 -8.41
N ILE A 69 1.44 2.10 -8.67
CA ILE A 69 1.10 0.68 -8.85
C ILE A 69 1.40 -0.06 -7.56
N TRP A 70 0.34 -0.46 -6.85
CA TRP A 70 0.45 -1.26 -5.62
C TRP A 70 0.72 -2.72 -5.97
N PHE A 71 1.96 -3.18 -5.73
CA PHE A 71 2.39 -4.54 -6.06
C PHE A 71 2.43 -5.47 -4.85
N TRP A 72 2.40 -4.94 -3.63
CA TRP A 72 2.46 -5.75 -2.41
C TRP A 72 1.53 -5.23 -1.34
N VAL A 73 1.00 -6.15 -0.55
CA VAL A 73 0.21 -5.83 0.63
C VAL A 73 0.29 -6.96 1.65
N GLY A 74 0.47 -6.62 2.92
CA GLY A 74 0.75 -7.62 3.95
C GLY A 74 0.74 -7.07 5.36
N SER A 75 0.97 -7.96 6.33
CA SER A 75 1.03 -7.60 7.75
C SER A 75 2.23 -6.70 8.06
N HIS A 76 2.19 -6.02 9.19
CA HIS A 76 3.32 -5.22 9.68
C HIS A 76 4.63 -6.02 9.73
N GLY A 77 4.59 -7.25 10.28
CA GLY A 77 5.78 -8.09 10.38
C GLY A 77 6.34 -8.55 9.03
N HIS A 78 5.49 -8.81 8.03
CA HIS A 78 5.97 -9.11 6.67
C HIS A 78 6.49 -7.87 5.96
N TYR A 79 5.88 -6.71 6.22
CA TYR A 79 6.39 -5.44 5.73
C TYR A 79 7.79 -5.16 6.25
N ASP A 80 8.06 -5.37 7.55
CA ASP A 80 9.38 -5.11 8.12
C ASP A 80 10.47 -5.98 7.50
N LYS A 81 10.12 -7.22 7.12
CA LYS A 81 11.02 -8.10 6.36
C LYS A 81 11.23 -7.61 4.92
N LEU A 82 10.15 -7.21 4.24
CA LEU A 82 10.21 -6.70 2.87
C LEU A 82 11.09 -5.45 2.76
N ILE A 83 10.91 -4.47 3.65
CA ILE A 83 11.67 -3.21 3.59
C ILE A 83 13.16 -3.42 3.84
N LYS A 84 13.56 -4.43 4.63
CA LYS A 84 14.99 -4.76 4.82
C LYS A 84 15.67 -5.29 3.56
N GLN A 85 14.90 -5.69 2.54
CA GLN A 85 15.39 -6.23 1.28
C GLN A 85 15.31 -5.21 0.13
N LEU A 86 14.76 -4.02 0.39
CA LEU A 86 14.60 -2.91 -0.56
C LEU A 86 15.64 -1.82 -0.29
#